data_AF-A0A7C6VAR7-F1
#
_entry.id   AF-A0A7C6VAR7-F1
#
_cell.length_a   1.000
_cell.length_b   1.000
_cell.length_c   1.000
_cell.angle_alpha   90.00
_cell.angle_beta   90.00
_cell.angle_gamma   90.00
#
_symmetry.space_group_name_H-M   'P 1'
#
loop_
_entity.id
_entity.type
_entity.pdbx_description
1 polymer ?
#
loop_
_entity_poly.entity_id
_entity_poly.type
_entity_poly.pdbx_seq_one_letter_code
_entity_poly.pdbx_strand_id
1 'polypeptide(L)'
;MSSAMFSSNVPDDWFADPALRGVPGITRGGLTDDSMAWQLDALCAQTDPEAFFPEKGGSTRDAKKICESCDVRAQCLEFALEHDERFGIWGGLSERERRKLRKRAV
;
A
#
# COMPACT_ATOMS: atom_id res chain seq x y z
N MET A 1 28.39 12.23 36.40
CA MET A 1 26.97 12.30 35.96
C MET A 1 26.76 13.67 35.32
N SER A 2 27.13 13.84 34.05
CA SER A 2 26.89 15.09 33.32
C SER A 2 25.75 14.87 32.34
N SER A 3 24.55 15.27 32.74
CA SER A 3 23.44 15.45 31.82
C SER A 3 23.78 16.62 30.90
N ALA A 4 24.13 16.34 29.65
CA ALA A 4 24.13 17.37 28.62
C ALA A 4 22.67 17.83 28.45
N MET A 5 22.37 19.03 28.94
CA MET A 5 21.12 19.73 28.64
C MET A 5 21.14 20.09 27.15
N PHE A 6 20.51 19.25 26.32
CA PHE A 6 20.15 19.64 24.96
C PHE A 6 19.05 20.71 25.08
N SER A 7 19.44 21.98 25.21
CA SER A 7 18.53 23.10 25.03
C SER A 7 18.24 23.20 23.55
N SER A 8 17.20 22.51 23.09
CA SER A 8 16.69 22.67 21.72
C SER A 8 16.27 24.12 21.54
N ASN A 9 17.09 24.92 20.85
CA ASN A 9 16.80 26.29 20.45
C ASN A 9 15.76 26.33 19.30
N VAL A 10 14.75 25.47 19.40
CA VAL A 10 13.67 25.34 18.43
C VAL A 10 12.55 26.25 18.90
N PRO A 11 12.23 27.33 18.16
CA PRO A 11 11.11 28.19 18.49
C PRO A 11 9.81 27.38 18.61
N ASP A 12 8.90 27.76 19.52
CA ASP A 12 7.61 27.07 19.75
C ASP A 12 6.77 26.91 18.47
N ASP A 13 7.03 27.76 17.49
CA ASP A 13 6.29 27.89 16.26
C ASP A 13 6.98 27.18 15.06
N TRP A 14 8.10 26.48 15.30
CA TRP A 14 8.79 25.65 14.31
C TRP A 14 7.92 24.52 13.76
N PHE A 15 6.95 24.04 14.55
CA PHE A 15 6.00 22.99 14.17
C PHE A 15 4.70 23.52 13.54
N ALA A 16 4.54 24.83 13.39
CA ALA A 16 3.34 25.36 12.77
C ALA A 16 3.37 25.09 11.26
N ASP A 17 2.48 24.18 10.83
CA ASP A 17 2.20 23.83 9.44
C ASP A 17 2.16 25.11 8.57
N PRO A 18 3.06 25.25 7.57
CA PRO A 18 3.07 26.42 6.69
C PRO A 18 1.73 26.67 5.98
N ALA A 19 0.89 25.63 5.82
CA ALA A 19 -0.47 25.77 5.33
C ALA A 19 -1.39 26.47 6.36
N LEU A 20 -1.22 26.25 7.67
CA LEU A 20 -1.94 26.97 8.72
C LEU A 20 -1.51 28.44 8.83
N ARG A 21 -0.25 28.74 8.48
CA ARG A 21 0.26 30.12 8.42
C ARG A 21 -0.15 30.89 7.17
N GLY A 22 -0.89 30.28 6.24
CA GLY A 22 -1.41 30.96 5.06
C GLY A 22 -0.31 31.41 4.08
N VAL A 23 0.82 30.71 4.02
CA VAL A 23 1.90 31.01 3.09
C VAL A 23 1.39 30.87 1.63
N PRO A 24 1.46 31.93 0.80
CA PRO A 24 0.97 31.87 -0.57
C PRO A 24 1.62 30.73 -1.38
N GLY A 25 0.82 29.87 -2.01
CA GLY A 25 1.30 28.73 -2.81
C GLY A 25 1.48 27.42 -2.03
N ILE A 26 1.33 27.43 -0.70
CA ILE A 26 1.30 26.20 0.11
C ILE A 26 -0.16 25.84 0.39
N THR A 27 -0.74 25.00 -0.47
CA THR A 27 -1.98 24.30 -0.12
C THR A 27 -1.59 23.11 0.75
N ARG A 28 -2.31 22.85 1.85
CA ARG A 28 -2.24 21.53 2.50
C ARG A 28 -2.58 20.55 1.40
N GLY A 29 -1.61 19.72 1.00
CA GLY A 29 -1.78 18.71 -0.06
C GLY A 29 -3.14 18.05 0.14
N GLY A 30 -3.94 18.09 -0.91
CA GLY A 30 -5.37 17.85 -0.86
C GLY A 30 -5.74 16.59 -0.08
N LEU A 31 -6.99 16.57 0.38
CA LEU A 31 -7.69 15.40 0.91
C LEU A 31 -7.76 14.31 -0.17
N THR A 32 -6.62 13.72 -0.53
CA THR A 32 -6.57 12.52 -1.34
C THR A 32 -7.21 11.44 -0.50
N ASP A 33 -8.21 10.78 -1.06
CA ASP A 33 -8.86 9.63 -0.47
C ASP A 33 -7.80 8.61 -0.02
N ASP A 34 -7.55 8.54 1.29
CA ASP A 34 -6.55 7.64 1.90
C ASP A 34 -6.88 6.16 1.67
N SER A 35 -8.03 5.86 1.04
CA SER A 35 -8.48 4.51 0.67
C SER A 35 -7.44 3.71 -0.11
N MET A 36 -6.54 4.38 -0.85
CA MET A 36 -5.49 3.73 -1.66
C MET A 36 -4.08 3.88 -1.07
N ALA A 37 -3.92 4.48 0.11
CA ALA A 37 -2.61 4.70 0.73
C ALA A 37 -1.86 3.38 1.00
N TRP A 38 -2.58 2.29 1.25
CA TRP A 38 -2.00 0.95 1.47
C TRP A 38 -1.17 0.44 0.30
N GLN A 39 -1.40 0.93 -0.93
CA GLN A 39 -0.62 0.50 -2.09
C GLN A 39 0.86 0.88 -1.96
N LEU A 40 1.17 1.94 -1.21
CA LEU A 40 2.54 2.40 -0.98
C LEU A 40 3.36 1.39 -0.15
N ASP A 41 2.68 0.61 0.71
CA ASP A 41 3.31 -0.41 1.56
C ASP A 41 3.31 -1.80 0.91
N ALA A 42 2.91 -1.91 -0.36
CA ALA A 42 2.84 -3.19 -1.06
C ALA A 42 4.24 -3.74 -1.41
N LEU A 43 4.59 -4.88 -0.80
CA LEU A 43 5.88 -5.53 -1.03
C LEU A 43 6.14 -5.89 -2.51
N CYS A 44 5.09 -6.16 -3.29
CA CYS A 44 5.22 -6.50 -4.70
C CYS A 44 5.85 -5.38 -5.55
N ALA A 45 5.69 -4.11 -5.16
CA ALA A 45 6.31 -2.97 -5.84
C ALA A 45 7.85 -2.98 -5.77
N GLN A 46 8.43 -3.80 -4.89
CA GLN A 46 9.87 -3.95 -4.69
C GLN A 46 10.43 -5.21 -5.37
N THR A 47 9.61 -5.90 -6.17
CA THR A 47 9.95 -7.18 -6.80
C THR A 47 9.68 -7.12 -8.30
N ASP A 48 10.01 -8.19 -9.03
CA ASP A 48 9.74 -8.28 -10.46
C ASP A 48 8.22 -8.31 -10.74
N PRO A 49 7.66 -7.31 -11.47
CA PRO A 49 6.24 -7.28 -11.77
C PRO A 49 5.78 -8.43 -12.67
N GLU A 50 6.66 -9.02 -13.50
CA GLU A 50 6.28 -10.13 -14.38
C GLU A 50 5.85 -11.38 -13.61
N ALA A 51 6.40 -11.57 -12.40
CA ALA A 51 6.01 -12.69 -11.53
C ALA A 51 4.52 -12.62 -11.12
N PHE A 52 3.94 -11.42 -11.03
CA PHE A 52 2.55 -11.20 -10.64
C PHE A 52 1.58 -11.29 -11.81
N PHE A 53 2.07 -11.20 -13.04
CA PHE A 53 1.27 -11.29 -14.27
C PHE A 53 1.81 -12.39 -15.21
N PRO A 54 1.79 -13.67 -14.78
CA PRO A 54 2.34 -14.75 -15.58
C PRO A 54 1.50 -15.01 -16.84
N GLU A 55 2.19 -15.39 -17.93
CA GLU A 55 1.54 -15.89 -19.14
C GLU A 55 0.71 -17.15 -18.87
N LYS A 56 -0.13 -17.55 -19.84
CA LYS A 56 -0.96 -18.76 -19.72
C LYS A 56 -0.10 -19.99 -19.44
N GLY A 57 -0.24 -20.55 -18.24
CA GLY A 57 0.52 -21.73 -17.80
C GLY A 57 1.82 -21.41 -17.04
N GLY A 58 2.15 -20.13 -16.87
CA GLY A 58 3.28 -19.69 -16.05
C GLY A 58 3.10 -20.00 -14.56
N SER A 59 4.22 -20.03 -13.84
CA SER A 59 4.23 -20.30 -12.40
C SER A 59 3.63 -19.12 -11.63
N THR A 60 2.76 -19.42 -10.66
CA THR A 60 2.22 -18.44 -9.70
C THR A 60 2.88 -18.55 -8.33
N ARG A 61 3.84 -19.47 -8.18
CA ARG A 61 4.39 -19.85 -6.88
C ARG A 61 5.16 -18.72 -6.22
N ASP A 62 5.98 -18.01 -6.97
CA ASP A 62 6.88 -17.00 -6.40
C ASP A 62 6.12 -15.73 -6.01
N ALA A 63 5.20 -15.27 -6.86
CA ALA A 63 4.27 -14.18 -6.50
C ALA A 63 3.46 -14.50 -5.24
N LYS A 64 2.96 -15.74 -5.09
CA LYS A 64 2.23 -16.15 -3.89
C LYS A 64 3.08 -16.08 -2.62
N LYS A 65 4.34 -16.53 -2.67
CA LYS A 65 5.27 -16.43 -1.55
C LYS A 65 5.52 -14.97 -1.14
N ILE A 66 5.69 -14.08 -2.12
CA ILE A 66 5.87 -12.64 -1.84
C ILE A 66 4.61 -12.07 -1.18
N CYS A 67 3.42 -12.46 -1.66
CA CYS A 67 2.18 -12.02 -1.04
C CYS A 67 2.02 -12.52 0.40
N GLU A 68 2.52 -13.71 0.75
CA GLU A 68 2.44 -14.27 2.11
C GLU A 68 3.19 -13.43 3.15
N SER A 69 4.25 -12.72 2.74
CA SER A 69 5.03 -11.80 3.58
C SER A 69 4.62 -10.33 3.43
N CYS A 70 3.51 -10.03 2.76
CA CYS A 70 3.06 -8.66 2.50
C CYS A 70 2.03 -8.23 3.54
N ASP A 71 2.29 -7.12 4.24
CA ASP A 71 1.42 -6.62 5.32
C ASP A 71 0.05 -6.16 4.80
N VAL A 72 0.01 -5.58 3.60
CA VAL A 72 -1.22 -5.07 2.97
C VAL A 72 -1.99 -6.13 2.15
N ARG A 73 -1.67 -7.42 2.35
CA ARG A 73 -2.26 -8.53 1.59
C ARG A 73 -3.80 -8.56 1.67
N ALA A 74 -4.36 -8.29 2.85
CA ALA A 74 -5.82 -8.33 3.05
C ALA A 74 -6.52 -7.21 2.26
N GLN A 75 -6.04 -5.98 2.37
CA GLN A 75 -6.55 -4.81 1.63
C GLN A 75 -6.41 -5.03 0.12
N CYS A 76 -5.28 -5.56 -0.33
CA CYS A 76 -5.04 -5.92 -1.73
C CYS A 76 -6.05 -6.94 -2.26
N LEU A 77 -6.40 -7.95 -1.46
CA LEU A 77 -7.41 -8.94 -1.85
C LEU A 77 -8.80 -8.33 -1.94
N GLU A 78 -9.18 -7.54 -0.94
CA GLU A 78 -10.47 -6.86 -0.88
C GLU A 78 -10.66 -5.96 -2.10
N PHE A 79 -9.68 -5.10 -2.38
CA PHE A 79 -9.66 -4.27 -3.58
C PHE A 79 -9.86 -5.09 -4.86
N ALA A 80 -9.12 -6.20 -5.03
CA ALA A 80 -9.24 -7.03 -6.23
C ALA A 80 -10.62 -7.71 -6.37
N LEU A 81 -11.33 -7.95 -5.27
CA LEU A 81 -12.68 -8.51 -5.29
C LEU A 81 -13.74 -7.45 -5.59
N GLU A 82 -13.59 -6.25 -5.05
CA GLU A 82 -14.49 -5.10 -5.27
C GLU A 82 -14.41 -4.58 -6.71
N HIS A 83 -13.19 -4.49 -7.25
CA HIS A 83 -12.92 -3.96 -8.60
C HIS A 83 -12.97 -5.03 -9.71
N ASP A 84 -13.28 -6.29 -9.36
CA ASP A 84 -13.30 -7.44 -10.28
C ASP A 84 -12.00 -7.56 -11.09
N GLU A 85 -10.86 -7.45 -10.43
CA GLU A 85 -9.56 -7.53 -11.10
C GLU A 85 -9.38 -8.91 -11.76
N ARG A 86 -9.20 -8.92 -13.09
CA ARG A 86 -9.29 -10.14 -13.92
C ARG A 86 -7.96 -10.81 -14.19
N PHE A 87 -6.86 -10.12 -13.96
CA PHE A 87 -5.52 -10.63 -14.29
C PHE A 87 -4.62 -10.62 -13.07
N GLY A 88 -3.57 -11.43 -13.15
CA GLY A 88 -2.50 -11.48 -12.16
C GLY A 88 -2.88 -12.02 -10.77
N ILE A 89 -1.89 -11.95 -9.89
CA ILE A 89 -1.94 -12.38 -8.50
C ILE A 89 -2.23 -11.18 -7.60
N TRP A 90 -3.32 -11.25 -6.85
CA TRP A 90 -3.77 -10.21 -5.91
C TRP A 90 -4.04 -10.85 -4.55
N GLY A 91 -3.50 -10.27 -3.47
CA GLY A 91 -3.67 -10.80 -2.11
C GLY A 91 -3.21 -12.26 -1.94
N GLY A 92 -2.29 -12.74 -2.79
CA GLY A 92 -1.82 -14.13 -2.81
C GLY A 92 -2.76 -15.11 -3.54
N LEU A 93 -3.75 -14.62 -4.27
CA LEU A 93 -4.70 -15.45 -5.02
C LEU A 93 -4.63 -15.13 -6.51
N SER A 94 -4.67 -16.17 -7.34
CA SER A 94 -4.89 -16.04 -8.79
C SER A 94 -6.35 -15.68 -9.11
N GLU A 95 -6.60 -15.14 -10.30
CA GLU A 95 -7.95 -14.90 -10.83
C GLU A 95 -8.89 -16.10 -10.62
N ARG A 96 -8.43 -17.30 -11.00
CA ARG A 96 -9.22 -18.54 -10.86
C ARG A 96 -9.57 -18.84 -9.40
N GLU A 97 -8.68 -18.53 -8.46
CA GLU A 97 -8.92 -18.72 -7.03
C GLU A 97 -9.86 -17.65 -6.48
N ARG A 98 -9.69 -16.37 -6.84
CA ARG A 98 -10.62 -15.29 -6.50
C ARG A 98 -12.04 -15.59 -7.00
N ARG A 99 -12.17 -16.09 -8.22
CA ARG A 99 -13.46 -16.51 -8.79
C ARG A 99 -14.10 -17.66 -8.00
N LYS A 100 -13.32 -18.60 -7.50
CA LYS A 100 -13.81 -19.68 -6.61
C LYS A 100 -14.23 -19.13 -5.24
N LEU A 101 -13.48 -18.16 -4.71
CA LEU A 101 -13.78 -17.51 -3.44
C LEU A 101 -15.11 -16.76 -3.52
N ARG A 102 -15.33 -15.93 -4.55
CA ARG A 102 -16.61 -15.21 -4.77
C ARG A 102 -17.81 -16.17 -4.84
N LYS A 103 -17.65 -17.32 -5.51
CA LYS A 103 -18.71 -18.34 -5.60
C LYS A 103 -19.06 -19.03 -4.29
N ARG A 104 -18.19 -18.99 -3.28
CA ARG A 104 -18.43 -19.60 -1.96
C ARG A 104 -19.06 -18.62 -0.97
N ALA A 105 -18.94 -17.32 -1.23
CA ALA A 105 -19.50 -16.27 -0.41
C ALA A 105 -20.96 -15.93 -0.76
N VAL A 106 -21.48 -16.52 -1.85
CA VAL A 106 -22.88 -16.48 -2.30
C VAL A 106 -23.54 -17.80 -1.95
#